data_AF-A0A956I8H3-F1
#
_entry.id   AF-A0A956I8H3-F1
#
_cell.length_a   1.000
_cell.length_b   1.000
_cell.length_c   1.000
_cell.angle_alpha   90.00
_cell.angle_beta   90.00
_cell.angle_gamma   90.00
#
_symmetry.space_group_name_H-M   'P 1'
#
loop_
_entity.id
_entity.type
_entity.pdbx_description
1 polymer ?
#
loop_
_entity_poly.entity_id
_entity_poly.type
_entity_poly.pdbx_seq_one_letter_code
_entity_poly.pdbx_strand_id
1 'polypeptide(L)'
;RGVDNLTVTCCGDVLVAEDGGYMRLVAILPDGRFVPLLQVLGQARSEITGPAFDPSGTRLYFSSQRGVARDGLTYEITGPFHAPA
;
A
#
# COMPACT_ATOMS: atom_id res chain seq x y z
N ARG A 1 -2.63 13.85 -9.38
CA ARG A 1 -1.80 13.32 -8.27
C ARG A 1 -1.27 11.97 -8.71
N GLY A 2 -0.07 11.64 -8.27
CA GLY A 2 0.64 10.44 -8.69
C GLY A 2 0.84 9.49 -7.52
N VAL A 3 1.89 8.71 -7.64
CA VAL A 3 2.41 7.89 -6.56
C VAL A 3 3.37 8.70 -5.69
N ASP A 4 3.49 8.35 -4.42
CA ASP A 4 4.41 9.03 -3.48
C ASP A 4 5.25 7.99 -2.72
N ASN A 5 4.61 7.21 -1.86
CA ASN A 5 5.30 6.28 -0.96
C ASN A 5 5.52 4.91 -1.61
N LEU A 6 6.61 4.23 -1.25
CA LEU A 6 6.88 2.85 -1.66
C LEU A 6 7.55 2.02 -0.57
N THR A 7 7.44 0.70 -0.70
CA THR A 7 8.22 -0.30 0.05
C THR A 7 8.49 -1.50 -0.84
N VAL A 8 9.24 -2.49 -0.37
CA VAL A 8 9.61 -3.68 -1.15
C VAL A 8 9.26 -4.94 -0.36
N THR A 9 8.68 -5.95 -1.02
CA THR A 9 8.44 -7.27 -0.43
C THR A 9 9.76 -8.04 -0.28
N CYS A 10 9.79 -9.11 0.51
CA CYS A 10 10.99 -9.95 0.60
C CYS A 10 11.29 -10.72 -0.72
N CYS A 11 10.34 -10.76 -1.64
CA CYS A 11 10.49 -11.36 -2.97
C CYS A 11 10.94 -10.36 -4.05
N GLY A 12 11.06 -9.07 -3.72
CA GLY A 12 11.54 -8.03 -4.63
C GLY A 12 10.45 -7.28 -5.40
N ASP A 13 9.16 -7.46 -5.05
CA ASP A 13 8.08 -6.65 -5.63
C ASP A 13 8.11 -5.25 -5.01
N VAL A 14 7.98 -4.22 -5.85
CA VAL A 14 7.88 -2.83 -5.37
C VAL A 14 6.42 -2.49 -5.11
N LEU A 15 6.07 -2.25 -3.87
CA LEU A 15 4.72 -1.82 -3.49
C LEU A 15 4.65 -0.30 -3.53
N VAL A 16 3.78 0.23 -4.37
CA VAL A 16 3.64 1.67 -4.61
C VAL A 16 2.28 2.14 -4.12
N ALA A 17 2.27 3.22 -3.35
CA ALA A 17 1.09 3.83 -2.77
C ALA A 17 0.62 5.04 -3.59
N GLU A 18 -0.69 5.11 -3.85
CA GLU A 18 -1.30 6.24 -4.56
C GLU A 18 -1.65 7.41 -3.61
N ASP A 19 -1.37 8.64 -4.07
CA ASP A 19 -1.87 9.89 -3.46
C ASP A 19 -3.23 10.27 -4.05
N GLY A 20 -4.29 9.87 -3.36
CA GLY A 20 -5.66 10.19 -3.69
C GLY A 20 -6.22 9.40 -4.88
N GLY A 21 -7.35 9.86 -5.42
CA GLY A 21 -8.03 9.16 -6.50
C GLY A 21 -8.56 7.81 -6.03
N TYR A 22 -8.01 6.73 -6.58
CA TYR A 22 -8.45 5.38 -6.23
C TYR A 22 -7.97 4.93 -4.85
N MET A 23 -6.90 5.50 -4.28
CA MET A 23 -6.35 5.08 -2.98
C MET A 23 -5.95 3.60 -2.95
N ARG A 24 -5.04 3.21 -3.86
CA ARG A 24 -4.56 1.83 -3.97
C ARG A 24 -3.13 1.66 -3.50
N LEU A 25 -2.84 0.43 -3.08
CA LEU A 25 -1.49 -0.08 -3.05
C LEU A 25 -1.34 -1.04 -4.24
N VAL A 26 -0.34 -0.79 -5.09
CA VAL A 26 -0.11 -1.57 -6.32
C VAL A 26 1.29 -2.17 -6.25
N ALA A 27 1.39 -3.48 -6.45
CA ALA A 27 2.68 -4.16 -6.63
C ALA A 27 3.16 -4.00 -8.07
N ILE A 28 4.43 -3.64 -8.22
CA ILE A 28 5.18 -3.74 -9.48
C ILE A 28 6.06 -4.97 -9.33
N LEU A 29 5.77 -6.01 -10.12
CA LEU A 29 6.51 -7.25 -10.10
C LEU A 29 7.86 -7.10 -10.81
N PRO A 30 8.84 -7.98 -10.57
CA PRO A 30 10.15 -7.93 -11.24
C PRO A 30 10.08 -7.96 -12.78
N ASP A 31 9.00 -8.51 -13.35
CA ASP A 31 8.74 -8.54 -14.80
C ASP A 31 8.05 -7.28 -15.34
N GLY A 32 7.79 -6.29 -14.48
CA GLY A 32 7.17 -5.01 -14.83
C GLY A 32 5.63 -5.02 -14.86
N ARG A 33 4.98 -6.15 -14.53
CA ARG A 33 3.51 -6.19 -14.38
C ARG A 33 3.07 -5.40 -13.15
N PHE A 34 1.89 -4.77 -13.27
CA PHE A 34 1.23 -4.07 -12.17
C PHE A 34 0.09 -4.92 -11.61
N VAL A 35 0.09 -5.17 -10.31
CA VAL A 35 -0.93 -5.95 -9.60
C VAL A 35 -1.52 -5.11 -8.46
N PRO A 36 -2.78 -4.66 -8.54
CA PRO A 36 -3.44 -4.00 -7.41
C PRO A 36 -3.59 -4.96 -6.22
N LEU A 37 -3.06 -4.59 -5.05
CA LEU A 37 -3.18 -5.40 -3.83
C LEU A 37 -4.44 -5.06 -3.04
N LEU A 38 -4.75 -3.77 -2.93
CA LEU A 38 -5.93 -3.28 -2.21
C LEU A 38 -6.37 -1.90 -2.70
N GLN A 39 -7.56 -1.53 -2.25
CA GLN A 39 -8.12 -0.19 -2.38
C GLN A 39 -8.79 0.24 -1.07
N VAL A 40 -8.50 1.46 -0.60
CA VAL A 40 -9.22 2.07 0.53
C VAL A 40 -10.44 2.82 0.03
N LEU A 41 -11.63 2.33 0.36
CA LEU A 41 -12.89 2.92 -0.08
C LEU A 41 -13.32 4.09 0.83
N GLY A 42 -14.09 5.04 0.26
CA GLY A 42 -14.64 6.18 0.99
C GLY A 42 -13.64 7.28 1.37
N GLN A 43 -12.37 7.14 0.97
CA GLN A 43 -11.27 8.04 1.36
C GLN A 43 -10.51 8.61 0.16
N ALA A 44 -11.16 8.77 -1.00
CA ALA A 44 -10.55 9.21 -2.27
C ALA A 44 -9.80 10.57 -2.21
N ARG A 45 -10.07 11.39 -1.18
CA ARG A 45 -9.38 12.67 -0.93
C ARG A 45 -8.19 12.55 0.03
N SER A 46 -7.94 11.35 0.57
CA SER A 46 -6.80 11.04 1.41
C SER A 46 -5.59 10.63 0.56
N GLU A 47 -4.61 9.96 1.15
CA GLU A 47 -3.41 9.41 0.54
C GLU A 47 -2.97 8.19 1.36
N ILE A 48 -2.56 7.11 0.70
CA ILE A 48 -1.86 6.02 1.37
C ILE A 48 -0.42 6.45 1.61
N THR A 49 0.02 6.40 2.87
CA THR A 49 1.34 6.87 3.30
C THR A 49 2.02 5.86 4.22
N GLY A 50 3.36 5.83 4.18
CA GLY A 50 4.20 5.02 5.06
C GLY A 50 3.92 3.51 5.04
N PRO A 51 3.83 2.83 3.88
CA PRO A 51 3.75 1.38 3.84
C PRO A 51 5.03 0.76 4.44
N ALA A 52 4.90 -0.09 5.45
CA ALA A 52 6.02 -0.72 6.14
C ALA A 52 5.65 -2.14 6.61
N PHE A 53 6.53 -3.09 6.36
CA PHE A 53 6.37 -4.46 6.87
C PHE A 53 6.77 -4.54 8.34
N ASP A 54 6.11 -5.42 9.08
CA ASP A 54 6.62 -5.89 10.36
C ASP A 54 7.90 -6.73 10.16
N PRO A 55 8.72 -6.96 11.21
CA PRO A 55 9.95 -7.73 11.07
C PRO A 55 9.76 -9.17 10.56
N SER A 56 8.58 -9.77 10.72
CA SER A 56 8.29 -11.10 10.15
C SER A 56 7.99 -11.07 8.65
N GLY A 57 7.71 -9.90 8.07
CA GLY A 57 7.30 -9.75 6.68
C GLY A 57 5.91 -10.33 6.37
N THR A 58 5.09 -10.62 7.38
CA THR A 58 3.76 -11.21 7.21
C THR A 58 2.64 -10.18 7.33
N ARG A 59 2.93 -9.02 7.92
CA ARG A 59 1.98 -7.92 8.12
C ARG A 59 2.54 -6.66 7.48
N LEU A 60 1.71 -6.00 6.69
CA LEU A 60 2.00 -4.69 6.13
C LEU A 60 1.12 -3.64 6.82
N TYR A 61 1.76 -2.59 7.32
CA TYR A 61 1.10 -1.41 7.85
C TYR A 61 1.17 -0.28 6.85
N PHE A 62 0.12 0.53 6.80
CA PHE A 62 0.15 1.82 6.12
C PHE A 62 -0.88 2.74 6.77
N SER A 63 -0.80 4.03 6.51
CA SER A 63 -1.80 4.99 6.97
C SER A 63 -2.54 5.62 5.81
N SER A 64 -3.79 5.99 6.04
CA SER A 64 -4.50 6.99 5.26
C SER A 64 -4.28 8.34 5.94
N GLN A 65 -3.46 9.22 5.36
CA GLN A 65 -2.99 10.45 6.02
C GLN A 65 -4.14 11.33 6.54
N ARG A 66 -5.22 11.44 5.75
CA ARG A 66 -6.38 12.28 6.05
C ARG A 66 -7.62 11.46 6.43
N GLY A 67 -7.53 10.13 6.42
CA GLY A 67 -8.58 9.16 6.71
C GLY A 67 -10.00 9.60 6.38
N VAL A 68 -10.91 9.47 7.36
CA VAL A 68 -12.30 9.94 7.28
C VAL A 68 -12.42 11.19 8.15
N ALA A 69 -13.12 12.22 7.67
CA ALA A 69 -13.31 13.49 8.38
C ALA A 69 -12.03 14.19 8.83
N ARG A 70 -10.89 13.95 8.16
CA ARG A 70 -9.54 14.48 8.49
C ARG A 70 -8.86 13.83 9.70
N ASP A 71 -9.40 12.71 10.19
CA ASP A 71 -8.71 11.87 11.17
C ASP A 71 -7.91 10.78 10.46
N GLY A 72 -6.60 10.76 10.69
CA GLY A 72 -5.70 9.76 10.13
C GLY A 72 -6.07 8.36 10.62
N LEU A 73 -5.98 7.36 9.72
CA LEU A 73 -6.29 5.97 10.02
C LEU A 73 -5.11 5.09 9.65
N THR A 74 -4.68 4.22 10.57
CA THR A 74 -3.66 3.20 10.29
C THR A 74 -4.33 1.87 10.03
N TYR A 75 -3.92 1.22 8.96
CA TYR A 75 -4.36 -0.08 8.53
C TYR A 75 -3.25 -1.08 8.71
N GLU A 76 -3.65 -2.32 8.98
CA GLU A 76 -2.82 -3.49 8.91
C GLU A 76 -3.48 -4.47 7.96
N ILE A 77 -2.68 -5.07 7.09
CA ILE A 77 -3.11 -6.17 6.25
C ILE A 77 -2.17 -7.36 6.44
N THR A 78 -2.75 -8.55 6.34
CA THR A 78 -2.03 -9.82 6.34
C THR A 78 -2.25 -10.48 4.99
N GLY A 79 -1.21 -11.09 4.43
CA GLY A 79 -1.31 -11.90 3.23
C GLY A 79 -0.21 -12.95 3.21
N PRO A 80 -0.08 -13.71 2.11
CA PRO A 80 1.23 -14.15 1.70
C PRO A 80 1.94 -12.98 0.99
N PHE A 81 2.94 -12.38 1.64
CA PHE A 81 3.86 -11.39 1.02
C PHE A 81 5.25 -11.99 0.71
N HIS A 82 5.40 -13.28 1.01
CA HIS A 82 6.65 -14.05 0.95
C HIS A 82 6.68 -15.06 -0.20
N ALA A 83 5.75 -14.96 -1.14
CA ALA A 83 5.74 -15.72 -2.37
C ALA A 83 5.62 -14.75 -3.55
N PRO A 84 6.31 -15.02 -4.68
CA PRO A 84 6.09 -14.30 -5.92
C PRO A 84 4.61 -14.33 -6.34
N ALA A 85 4.11 -13.22 -6.88
CA ALA A 85 2.75 -13.10 -7.40
C ALA A 85 2.55 -13.73 -8.79
#